data_AF-D0SF49-F1
#
_entry.id   AF-D0SF49-F1
#
_cell.length_a   1.000
_cell.length_b   1.000
_cell.length_c   1.000
_cell.angle_alpha   90.00
_cell.angle_beta   90.00
_cell.angle_gamma   90.00
#
_symmetry.space_group_name_H-M   'P 1'
#
loop_
_entity.id
_entity.type
_entity.pdbx_description
1 polymer ?
#
loop_
_entity_poly.entity_id
_entity_poly.type
_entity_poly.pdbx_seq_one_letter_code
_entity_poly.pdbx_strand_id
1 'polypeptide(L)'
;MPQRQQKKSAPLKQLPTNDDIDKLLWISFREDPAQSVYPVHGHAWGEFVYAFNGVMEVNINQIDYLTPPPYGIWLPPNVAHSSLNRTDVSHGTLYIHESLCTHLPQQAGIMLSSPLVSALFKHLRQHSLPDDAPEHIRLLYVLLDQLHHAELVSSYLPHSEHPTLKSILDFLH
;
A
#
# COMPACT_ATOMS: atom_id res chain seq x y z
N MET A 1 -9.56 35.73 -21.36
CA MET A 1 -9.20 34.30 -21.33
C MET A 1 -7.82 34.17 -20.69
N PRO A 2 -7.69 33.89 -19.38
CA PRO A 2 -6.38 33.72 -18.78
C PRO A 2 -5.83 32.33 -19.12
N GLN A 3 -4.67 32.31 -19.77
CA GLN A 3 -3.89 31.11 -20.05
C GLN A 3 -3.50 30.43 -18.73
N ARG A 4 -3.97 29.20 -18.49
CA ARG A 4 -3.43 28.31 -17.45
C ARG A 4 -1.96 28.08 -17.78
N GLN A 5 -1.07 28.77 -17.07
CA GLN A 5 0.34 28.41 -17.05
C GLN A 5 0.45 26.97 -16.56
N GLN A 6 0.82 26.05 -17.46
CA GLN A 6 1.33 24.74 -17.07
C GLN A 6 2.59 24.99 -16.25
N LYS A 7 2.46 24.94 -14.91
CA LYS A 7 3.60 24.84 -14.02
C LYS A 7 4.38 23.61 -14.48
N LYS A 8 5.59 23.80 -15.02
CA LYS A 8 6.54 22.70 -15.23
C LYS A 8 6.76 22.06 -13.87
N SER A 9 6.22 20.85 -13.69
CA SER A 9 6.48 20.03 -12.51
C SER A 9 7.98 19.78 -12.43
N ALA A 10 8.54 19.85 -11.22
CA ALA A 10 9.91 19.41 -10.99
C ALA A 10 10.05 17.94 -11.48
N PRO A 11 11.22 17.56 -12.02
CA PRO A 11 11.43 16.18 -12.45
C PRO A 11 11.27 15.23 -11.26
N LEU A 12 10.48 14.18 -11.44
CA LEU A 12 10.25 13.16 -10.41
C LEU A 12 11.47 12.24 -10.29
N LYS A 13 11.85 11.88 -9.06
CA LYS A 13 12.87 10.87 -8.79
C LYS A 13 12.30 9.47 -9.01
N GLN A 14 12.85 8.73 -9.96
CA GLN A 14 12.46 7.33 -10.18
C GLN A 14 13.04 6.43 -9.08
N LEU A 15 12.21 5.54 -8.54
CA LEU A 15 12.58 4.57 -7.51
C LEU A 15 12.69 3.15 -8.10
N PRO A 16 13.54 2.28 -7.53
CA PRO A 16 13.67 0.90 -7.97
C PRO A 16 12.48 0.05 -7.53
N THR A 17 11.99 -0.82 -8.41
CA THR A 17 10.93 -1.81 -8.14
C THR A 17 11.54 -3.10 -7.58
N ASN A 18 10.69 -3.97 -7.01
CA ASN A 18 11.08 -5.28 -6.48
C ASN A 18 10.39 -6.38 -7.31
N ASP A 19 10.81 -6.56 -8.55
CA ASP A 19 10.11 -7.43 -9.51
C ASP A 19 10.57 -8.90 -9.46
N ASP A 20 11.78 -9.15 -8.92
CA ASP A 20 12.36 -10.48 -8.80
C ASP A 20 11.67 -11.29 -7.69
N ILE A 21 11.46 -12.58 -7.94
CA ILE A 21 10.73 -13.49 -7.06
C ILE A 21 11.68 -14.55 -6.51
N ASP A 22 12.19 -14.27 -5.31
CA ASP A 22 13.24 -15.08 -4.69
C ASP A 22 12.74 -15.87 -3.49
N LYS A 23 11.53 -15.54 -3.01
CA LYS A 23 10.93 -16.04 -1.77
C LYS A 23 9.44 -16.27 -1.98
N LEU A 24 8.80 -17.01 -1.07
CA LEU A 24 7.33 -17.15 -1.09
C LEU A 24 6.62 -15.97 -0.44
N LEU A 25 7.26 -15.36 0.55
CA LEU A 25 6.70 -14.29 1.36
C LEU A 25 7.85 -13.48 1.94
N TRP A 26 7.83 -12.16 1.76
CA TRP A 26 8.84 -11.27 2.32
C TRP A 26 8.29 -9.86 2.51
N ILE A 27 8.99 -9.05 3.31
CA ILE A 27 8.58 -7.67 3.63
C ILE A 27 9.75 -6.72 3.40
N SER A 28 9.46 -5.53 2.87
CA SER A 28 10.42 -4.45 2.68
C SER A 28 9.93 -3.20 3.37
N PHE A 29 10.85 -2.40 3.93
CA PHE A 29 10.56 -1.09 4.52
C PHE A 29 11.38 -0.02 3.80
N ARG A 30 10.76 1.11 3.47
CA ARG A 30 11.39 2.18 2.69
C ARG A 30 11.00 3.57 3.20
N GLU A 31 11.95 4.49 3.04
CA GLU A 31 11.77 5.93 3.22
C GLU A 31 11.92 6.59 1.84
N ASP A 32 10.81 6.95 1.24
CA ASP A 32 10.79 7.53 -0.10
C ASP A 32 10.68 9.05 -0.01
N PRO A 33 11.54 9.79 -0.74
CA PRO A 33 11.50 11.25 -0.71
C PRO A 33 10.29 11.79 -1.48
N ALA A 34 9.90 13.02 -1.16
CA ALA A 34 8.94 13.79 -1.92
C ALA A 34 9.33 13.89 -3.40
N GLN A 35 8.32 14.01 -4.26
CA GLN A 35 8.48 14.08 -5.71
C GLN A 35 9.19 12.84 -6.28
N SER A 36 8.83 11.65 -5.77
CA SER A 36 9.33 10.38 -6.26
C SER A 36 8.25 9.52 -6.90
N VAL A 37 8.65 8.60 -7.78
CA VAL A 37 7.73 7.78 -8.58
C VAL A 37 8.25 6.35 -8.70
N TYR A 38 7.35 5.38 -8.54
CA TYR A 38 7.51 4.05 -9.12
C TYR A 38 6.78 4.07 -10.47
N PRO A 39 7.50 3.97 -11.60
CA PRO A 39 6.89 3.95 -12.93
C PRO A 39 5.91 2.79 -13.08
N VAL A 40 5.15 2.81 -14.18
CA VAL A 40 4.24 1.70 -14.50
C VAL A 40 5.04 0.41 -14.62
N HIS A 41 4.69 -0.58 -13.80
CA HIS A 41 5.27 -1.91 -13.79
C HIS A 41 4.21 -2.93 -13.36
N GLY A 42 4.55 -4.21 -13.50
CA GLY A 42 3.73 -5.33 -13.04
C GLY A 42 4.61 -6.55 -12.86
N HIS A 43 4.30 -7.34 -11.85
CA HIS A 43 5.10 -8.48 -11.40
C HIS A 43 4.18 -9.58 -10.87
N ALA A 44 4.69 -10.80 -10.73
CA ALA A 44 3.91 -11.93 -10.20
C ALA A 44 3.75 -11.91 -8.67
N TRP A 45 4.33 -10.92 -7.97
CA TRP A 45 3.98 -10.64 -6.57
C TRP A 45 2.56 -10.08 -6.44
N GLY A 46 1.83 -10.55 -5.43
CA GLY A 46 0.80 -9.74 -4.78
C GLY A 46 1.47 -8.81 -3.75
N GLU A 47 1.02 -7.57 -3.66
CA GLU A 47 1.56 -6.59 -2.72
C GLU A 47 0.48 -6.07 -1.77
N PHE A 48 0.80 -6.03 -0.49
CA PHE A 48 0.07 -5.23 0.49
C PHE A 48 0.97 -4.08 0.95
N VAL A 49 0.61 -2.86 0.53
CA VAL A 49 1.36 -1.63 0.81
C VAL A 49 0.72 -0.93 2.00
N TYR A 50 1.55 -0.65 3.02
CA TYR A 50 1.14 0.02 4.25
C TYR A 50 2.02 1.26 4.49
N ALA A 51 1.43 2.45 4.48
CA ALA A 51 2.14 3.67 4.83
C ALA A 51 2.14 3.89 6.35
N PHE A 52 3.30 4.16 6.94
CA PHE A 52 3.42 4.57 8.35
C PHE A 52 3.18 6.07 8.53
N ASN A 53 3.73 6.86 7.60
CA ASN A 53 3.65 8.32 7.60
C ASN A 53 3.59 8.81 6.14
N GLY A 54 2.88 9.91 5.91
CA GLY A 54 2.66 10.42 4.55
C GLY A 54 1.52 9.68 3.84
N VAL A 55 1.35 9.97 2.56
CA VAL A 55 0.32 9.36 1.70
C VAL A 55 0.96 8.98 0.37
N MET A 56 0.80 7.72 -0.03
CA MET A 56 1.18 7.24 -1.35
C MET A 56 -0.03 7.34 -2.29
N GLU A 57 0.17 7.86 -3.49
CA GLU A 57 -0.81 7.85 -4.58
C GLU A 57 -0.48 6.67 -5.49
N VAL A 58 -1.27 5.59 -5.45
CA VAL A 58 -1.05 4.42 -6.31
C VAL A 58 -2.07 4.44 -7.43
N ASN A 59 -1.60 4.52 -8.67
CA ASN A 59 -2.45 4.51 -9.84
C ASN A 59 -2.61 3.07 -10.36
N ILE A 60 -3.85 2.62 -10.45
CA ILE A 60 -4.23 1.31 -10.99
C ILE A 60 -5.38 1.53 -11.94
N ASN A 61 -5.21 1.17 -13.22
CA ASN A 61 -6.24 1.38 -14.24
C ASN A 61 -6.84 2.80 -14.25
N GLN A 62 -6.00 3.84 -14.06
CA GLN A 62 -6.41 5.26 -13.99
C GLN A 62 -7.19 5.67 -12.74
N ILE A 63 -7.27 4.81 -11.73
CA ILE A 63 -7.82 5.12 -10.41
C ILE A 63 -6.65 5.36 -9.45
N ASP A 64 -6.66 6.52 -8.80
CA ASP A 64 -5.68 6.88 -7.78
C ASP A 64 -6.17 6.46 -6.40
N TYR A 65 -5.40 5.59 -5.74
CA TYR A 65 -5.63 5.13 -4.39
C TYR A 65 -4.69 5.85 -3.42
N LEU A 66 -5.18 6.14 -2.21
CA LEU A 66 -4.42 6.79 -1.14
C LEU A 66 -4.36 5.89 0.10
N THR A 67 -3.19 5.80 0.74
CA THR A 67 -2.97 4.98 1.96
C THR A 67 -2.66 5.83 3.21
N PRO A 68 -3.65 6.24 4.00
CA PRO A 68 -3.43 6.59 5.39
C PRO A 68 -3.62 5.36 6.31
N PRO A 69 -2.86 5.20 7.40
CA PRO A 69 -3.20 4.24 8.46
C PRO A 69 -4.67 4.38 8.92
N PRO A 70 -5.40 3.29 9.21
CA PRO A 70 -4.98 1.87 9.20
C PRO A 70 -5.21 1.15 7.86
N TYR A 71 -5.49 1.89 6.78
CA TYR A 71 -5.74 1.31 5.47
C TYR A 71 -4.43 0.94 4.77
N GLY A 72 -4.42 -0.21 4.10
CA GLY A 72 -3.39 -0.55 3.12
C GLY A 72 -3.98 -0.61 1.72
N ILE A 73 -3.12 -0.62 0.71
CA ILE A 73 -3.51 -0.96 -0.66
C ILE A 73 -3.12 -2.40 -0.92
N TRP A 74 -4.07 -3.17 -1.45
CA TRP A 74 -3.84 -4.48 -2.00
C TRP A 74 -3.69 -4.41 -3.52
N LEU A 75 -2.62 -4.99 -4.04
CA LEU A 75 -2.33 -5.19 -5.46
C LEU A 75 -2.23 -6.70 -5.72
N PRO A 76 -3.15 -7.31 -6.48
CA PRO A 76 -3.02 -8.72 -6.82
C PRO A 76 -1.88 -8.93 -7.85
N PRO A 77 -1.38 -10.18 -7.98
CA PRO A 77 -0.40 -10.54 -8.99
C PRO A 77 -0.78 -10.08 -10.40
N ASN A 78 0.24 -9.67 -11.17
CA ASN A 78 0.13 -9.30 -12.58
C ASN A 78 -0.76 -8.07 -12.86
N VAL A 79 -1.03 -7.24 -11.85
CA VAL A 79 -1.71 -5.95 -12.04
C VAL A 79 -0.69 -4.85 -12.33
N ALA A 80 -0.82 -4.24 -13.51
CA ALA A 80 -0.04 -3.07 -13.87
C ALA A 80 -0.44 -1.88 -12.99
N HIS A 81 0.54 -1.29 -12.33
CA HIS A 81 0.33 -0.15 -11.43
C HIS A 81 1.55 0.78 -11.44
N SER A 82 1.36 1.99 -10.92
CA SER A 82 2.43 2.95 -10.67
C SER A 82 2.14 3.68 -9.36
N SER A 83 3.12 4.36 -8.80
CA SER A 83 2.86 5.19 -7.63
C SER A 83 3.65 6.49 -7.64
N LEU A 84 3.04 7.53 -7.07
CA LEU A 84 3.55 8.88 -6.97
C LEU A 84 3.55 9.32 -5.51
N ASN A 85 4.70 9.76 -5.02
CA ASN A 85 4.84 10.34 -3.69
C ASN A 85 5.01 11.85 -3.85
N ARG A 86 3.96 12.61 -3.51
CA ARG A 86 4.01 14.09 -3.55
C ARG A 86 4.80 14.68 -2.40
N THR A 87 4.73 14.03 -1.24
CA THR A 87 5.49 14.35 -0.02
C THR A 87 6.40 13.18 0.34
N ASP A 88 7.24 13.33 1.37
CA ASP A 88 7.99 12.21 1.93
C ASP A 88 7.02 11.15 2.45
N VAL A 89 7.33 9.87 2.24
CA VAL A 89 6.51 8.73 2.67
C VAL A 89 7.39 7.65 3.27
N SER A 90 7.00 7.22 4.47
CA SER A 90 7.55 6.03 5.13
C SER A 90 6.56 4.90 4.96
N HIS A 91 6.95 3.79 4.33
CA HIS A 91 6.04 2.67 4.06
C HIS A 91 6.72 1.30 4.21
N GLY A 92 5.89 0.28 4.32
CA GLY A 92 6.30 -1.11 4.19
C GLY A 92 5.42 -1.83 3.19
N THR A 93 5.99 -2.79 2.49
CA THR A 93 5.28 -3.62 1.51
C THR A 93 5.50 -5.08 1.86
N LEU A 94 4.40 -5.81 2.10
CA LEU A 94 4.41 -7.27 2.17
C LEU A 94 4.21 -7.81 0.75
N TYR A 95 5.17 -8.60 0.29
CA TYR A 95 5.19 -9.25 -1.02
C TYR A 95 4.82 -10.71 -0.84
N ILE A 96 3.79 -11.14 -1.56
CA ILE A 96 3.12 -12.43 -1.41
C ILE A 96 3.18 -13.17 -2.75
N HIS A 97 3.83 -14.32 -2.78
CA HIS A 97 3.93 -15.11 -4.00
C HIS A 97 2.54 -15.51 -4.49
N GLU A 98 2.31 -15.55 -5.82
CA GLU A 98 1.00 -15.82 -6.40
C GLU A 98 0.32 -17.10 -5.86
N SER A 99 1.11 -18.13 -5.51
CA SER A 99 0.60 -19.38 -4.94
C SER A 99 -0.08 -19.21 -3.57
N LEU A 100 0.23 -18.13 -2.85
CA LEU A 100 -0.36 -17.79 -1.56
C LEU A 100 -1.55 -16.82 -1.69
N CYS A 101 -1.79 -16.27 -2.89
CA CYS A 101 -2.85 -15.28 -3.12
C CYS A 101 -4.23 -15.87 -3.42
N THR A 102 -4.39 -17.20 -3.36
CA THR A 102 -5.63 -17.91 -3.73
C THR A 102 -6.85 -17.50 -2.91
N HIS A 103 -6.65 -17.12 -1.64
CA HIS A 103 -7.72 -16.66 -0.74
C HIS A 103 -7.74 -15.13 -0.58
N LEU A 104 -6.87 -14.41 -1.30
CA LEU A 104 -6.85 -12.95 -1.31
C LEU A 104 -7.74 -12.40 -2.43
N PRO A 105 -8.19 -11.13 -2.32
CA PRO A 105 -9.01 -10.53 -3.36
C PRO A 105 -8.31 -10.53 -4.73
N GLN A 106 -9.06 -10.84 -5.79
CA GLN A 106 -8.53 -10.83 -7.17
C GLN A 106 -8.52 -9.43 -7.80
N GLN A 107 -9.14 -8.45 -7.13
CA GLN A 107 -9.17 -7.06 -7.55
C GLN A 107 -8.29 -6.23 -6.62
N ALA A 108 -7.61 -5.24 -7.19
CA ALA A 108 -6.88 -4.26 -6.39
C ALA A 108 -7.84 -3.33 -5.64
N GLY A 109 -7.40 -2.79 -4.50
CA GLY A 109 -8.20 -1.83 -3.77
C GLY A 109 -7.68 -1.51 -2.38
N ILE A 110 -8.46 -0.68 -1.69
CA ILE A 110 -8.19 -0.31 -0.31
C ILE A 110 -8.62 -1.48 0.57
N MET A 111 -7.72 -1.95 1.42
CA MET A 111 -7.96 -3.04 2.35
C MET A 111 -7.95 -2.50 3.78
N LEU A 112 -9.08 -2.67 4.46
CA LEU A 112 -9.19 -2.33 5.88
C LEU A 112 -8.53 -3.44 6.69
N SER A 113 -7.32 -3.17 7.17
CA SER A 113 -6.53 -4.14 7.92
C SER A 113 -6.86 -4.11 9.41
N SER A 114 -6.69 -5.25 10.09
CA SER A 114 -6.88 -5.33 11.54
C SER A 114 -5.81 -4.52 12.28
N PRO A 115 -6.07 -4.04 13.52
CA PRO A 115 -5.04 -3.36 14.31
C PRO A 115 -3.75 -4.18 14.51
N LEU A 116 -3.86 -5.52 14.44
CA LEU A 116 -2.73 -6.43 14.52
C LEU A 116 -1.77 -6.27 13.32
N VAL A 117 -2.29 -6.06 12.10
CA VAL A 117 -1.45 -5.78 10.91
C VAL A 117 -0.57 -4.56 11.16
N SER A 118 -1.17 -3.46 11.61
CA SER A 118 -0.43 -2.24 11.93
C SER A 118 0.63 -2.46 13.04
N ALA A 119 0.32 -3.27 14.05
CA ALA A 119 1.27 -3.61 15.12
C ALA A 119 2.44 -4.46 14.60
N LEU A 120 2.16 -5.46 13.75
CA LEU A 120 3.16 -6.35 13.16
C LEU A 120 4.10 -5.58 12.21
N PHE A 121 3.57 -4.72 11.35
CA PHE A 121 4.39 -3.85 10.48
C PHE A 121 5.33 -2.97 11.30
N LYS A 122 4.83 -2.36 12.40
CA LYS A 122 5.67 -1.56 13.30
C LYS A 122 6.73 -2.41 14.01
N HIS A 123 6.35 -3.59 14.50
CA HIS A 123 7.26 -4.50 15.18
C HIS A 123 8.39 -4.94 14.25
N LEU A 124 8.08 -5.45 13.06
CA LEU A 124 9.04 -5.91 12.06
C LEU A 124 9.96 -4.79 11.56
N ARG A 125 9.43 -3.55 11.46
CA ARG A 125 10.24 -2.38 11.13
C ARG A 125 11.25 -2.02 12.21
N GLN A 126 10.89 -2.19 13.48
CA GLN A 126 11.74 -1.82 14.63
C GLN A 126 12.70 -2.94 15.04
N HIS A 127 12.34 -4.19 14.78
CA HIS A 127 13.08 -5.38 15.19
C HIS A 127 13.45 -6.18 13.95
N SER A 128 14.54 -5.78 13.30
CA SER A 128 15.06 -6.51 12.15
C SER A 128 15.58 -7.86 12.60
N LEU A 129 14.87 -8.91 12.21
CA LEU A 129 15.29 -10.31 12.34
C LEU A 129 15.91 -10.75 11.01
N PRO A 130 16.83 -11.74 11.01
CA PRO A 130 17.27 -12.39 9.78
C PRO A 130 16.06 -12.93 9.00
N ASP A 131 16.07 -12.74 7.67
CA ASP A 131 14.94 -13.11 6.82
C ASP A 131 14.55 -14.60 6.92
N ASP A 132 15.53 -15.46 7.17
CA ASP A 132 15.41 -16.91 7.30
C ASP A 132 15.10 -17.38 8.74
N ALA A 133 15.03 -16.45 9.70
CA ALA A 133 14.71 -16.79 11.08
C ALA A 133 13.27 -17.36 11.17
N PRO A 134 13.05 -18.52 11.81
CA PRO A 134 11.72 -19.11 11.93
C PRO A 134 10.68 -18.19 12.59
N GLU A 135 11.11 -17.33 13.51
CA GLU A 135 10.25 -16.31 14.12
C GLU A 135 9.80 -15.24 13.11
N HIS A 136 10.73 -14.73 12.31
CA HIS A 136 10.44 -13.75 11.26
C HIS A 136 9.41 -14.31 10.27
N ILE A 137 9.67 -15.52 9.76
CA ILE A 137 8.78 -16.21 8.82
C ILE A 137 7.37 -16.37 9.43
N ARG A 138 7.27 -16.82 10.68
CA ARG A 138 5.95 -16.97 11.36
C ARG A 138 5.20 -15.64 11.44
N LEU A 139 5.86 -14.53 11.74
CA LEU A 139 5.22 -13.21 11.77
C LEU A 139 4.68 -12.80 10.40
N LEU A 140 5.40 -13.10 9.32
CA LEU A 140 4.91 -12.84 7.96
C LEU A 140 3.67 -13.68 7.63
N TYR A 141 3.64 -14.96 8.04
CA TYR A 141 2.45 -15.79 7.85
C TYR A 141 1.27 -15.31 8.69
N VAL A 142 1.49 -14.81 9.92
CA VAL A 142 0.43 -14.16 10.69
C VAL A 142 -0.10 -12.93 9.97
N LEU A 143 0.78 -12.11 9.36
CA LEU A 143 0.33 -10.99 8.52
C LEU A 143 -0.55 -11.48 7.36
N LEU A 144 -0.11 -12.50 6.62
CA LEU A 144 -0.87 -13.09 5.53
C LEU A 144 -2.26 -13.57 5.99
N ASP A 145 -2.34 -14.28 7.12
CA ASP A 145 -3.60 -14.74 7.70
C ASP A 145 -4.54 -13.57 8.04
N GLN A 146 -4.00 -12.46 8.54
CA GLN A 146 -4.81 -11.27 8.79
C GLN A 146 -5.35 -10.66 7.49
N LEU A 147 -4.59 -10.69 6.40
CA LEU A 147 -5.05 -10.18 5.09
C LEU A 147 -6.12 -11.07 4.46
N HIS A 148 -6.10 -12.38 4.69
CA HIS A 148 -7.19 -13.28 4.26
C HIS A 148 -8.55 -12.91 4.86
N HIS A 149 -8.56 -12.26 6.03
CA HIS A 149 -9.77 -11.82 6.71
C HIS A 149 -10.08 -10.34 6.50
N ALA A 150 -9.23 -9.60 5.77
CA ALA A 150 -9.40 -8.18 5.58
C ALA A 150 -10.41 -7.87 4.46
N GLU A 151 -11.18 -6.82 4.65
CA GLU A 151 -12.23 -6.41 3.71
C GLU A 151 -11.70 -5.36 2.73
N LEU A 152 -12.07 -5.50 1.46
CA LEU A 152 -11.91 -4.41 0.50
C LEU A 152 -12.99 -3.35 0.74
N VAL A 153 -12.58 -2.11 0.88
CA VAL A 153 -13.46 -0.96 1.09
C VAL A 153 -13.40 -0.01 -0.10
N SER A 154 -14.50 0.70 -0.34
CA SER A 154 -14.63 1.63 -1.47
C SER A 154 -13.96 2.99 -1.22
N SER A 155 -13.70 3.36 0.04
CA SER A 155 -13.14 4.66 0.41
C SER A 155 -12.32 4.58 1.70
N TYR A 156 -11.32 5.44 1.81
CA TYR A 156 -10.55 5.69 3.02
C TYR A 156 -11.24 6.67 3.98
N LEU A 157 -12.34 7.29 3.55
CA LEU A 157 -13.06 8.27 4.36
C LEU A 157 -13.64 7.56 5.60
N PRO A 158 -13.27 8.01 6.82
CA PRO A 158 -13.83 7.43 8.03
C PRO A 158 -15.32 7.77 8.10
N HIS A 159 -16.13 6.85 8.63
CA HIS A 159 -17.49 7.18 9.01
C HIS A 159 -17.47 8.05 10.27
N SER A 160 -18.34 9.06 10.33
CA SER A 160 -18.50 9.90 11.52
C SER A 160 -19.96 10.12 11.81
N GLU A 161 -20.37 9.93 13.06
CA GLU A 161 -21.72 10.26 13.53
C GLU A 161 -21.86 11.73 13.95
N HIS A 162 -20.79 12.53 13.85
CA HIS A 162 -20.87 13.95 14.16
C HIS A 162 -21.72 14.67 13.08
N PRO A 163 -22.80 15.38 13.43
CA PRO A 163 -23.80 15.86 12.47
C PRO A 163 -23.23 16.65 11.28
N THR A 164 -22.27 17.54 11.54
CA THR A 164 -21.63 18.37 10.51
C THR A 164 -20.70 17.56 9.61
N LEU A 165 -19.97 16.59 10.16
CA LEU A 165 -19.01 15.80 9.40
C LEU A 165 -19.72 14.72 8.61
N LYS A 166 -20.75 14.09 9.20
CA LYS A 166 -21.62 13.11 8.52
C LYS A 166 -22.19 13.67 7.22
N SER A 167 -22.77 14.87 7.25
CA SER A 167 -23.32 15.53 6.06
C SER A 167 -22.28 15.74 4.95
N ILE A 168 -21.04 16.11 5.32
CA ILE A 168 -19.95 16.29 4.35
C ILE A 168 -19.49 14.93 3.80
N LEU A 169 -19.34 13.92 4.66
CA LEU A 169 -18.87 12.59 4.29
C LEU A 169 -19.89 11.86 3.41
N ASP A 170 -21.18 11.92 3.75
CA ASP A 170 -22.28 11.36 2.97
C ASP A 170 -22.37 11.99 1.56
N PHE A 171 -21.98 13.26 1.42
CA PHE A 171 -21.91 13.92 0.10
C PHE A 171 -20.72 13.46 -0.75
N LEU A 172 -19.67 12.92 -0.12
CA LEU A 172 -18.47 12.43 -0.80
C LEU A 172 -18.57 10.94 -1.21
N HIS A 173 -19.63 10.25 -0.79
CA HIS A 173 -19.99 8.88 -1.19
C HIS A 173 -20.97 8.87 -2.37
#